data_AF-A0A959C5J9-F1
#
_entry.id   AF-A0A959C5J9-F1
#
_cell.length_a   1.000
_cell.length_b   1.000
_cell.length_c   1.000
_cell.angle_alpha   90.00
_cell.angle_beta   90.00
_cell.angle_gamma   90.00
#
_symmetry.space_group_name_H-M   'P 1'
#
loop_
_entity.id
_entity.type
_entity.pdbx_description
1 polymer ?
#
loop_
_entity_poly.entity_id
_entity_poly.type
_entity_poly.pdbx_seq_one_letter_code
_entity_poly.pdbx_strand_id
1 'polypeptide(L)'
;LDPDYVIGIWASANRRAIRKINNGGNAPEESGEWVQVSRLGMPLTNEVVIPLGFKDRWNFMTPYEDLSNLAAYGNFFYNPELALYMDDSQFGGAVPAFKGLRIQSKSLGSFDFRNGHDGLYGLKGNAALAGTALDDAVFGTLLLPAAGSPRSVDLWPIFHTGVPNLPPYQLATGKNGNPLAAGKPFINNFLPNGGDMLRLNMAVPPTPRSDPNFSSLGIVQAAVLGLTDPAYTASTDLQFIPNMDGFPNGRRLEDDVTRIELQAVGGVALAAIGLWYDDYVPGQTPSPVTNLLVNVLQYSTGVEANDAPFGATFPYLAAPWRGTETGVPEE
;
A
#
# COMPACT_ATOMS: atom_id res chain seq x y z
N LEU A 1 9.63 0.75 16.57
CA LEU A 1 9.51 1.46 15.27
C LEU A 1 10.64 2.45 15.21
N ASP A 2 11.72 2.11 14.52
CA ASP A 2 12.91 2.94 14.45
C ASP A 2 13.18 3.30 12.97
N PRO A 3 13.23 4.60 12.61
CA PRO A 3 13.49 5.03 11.25
C PRO A 3 14.92 4.72 10.77
N ASP A 4 15.89 4.51 11.67
CA ASP A 4 17.29 4.27 11.30
C ASP A 4 17.52 2.83 10.78
N TYR A 5 16.52 1.97 10.89
CA TYR A 5 16.57 0.56 10.50
C TYR A 5 15.68 0.23 9.29
N VAL A 6 15.36 1.24 8.46
CA VAL A 6 14.58 1.04 7.24
C VAL A 6 15.51 0.82 6.05
N ILE A 7 15.34 -0.30 5.35
CA ILE A 7 16.06 -0.65 4.12
C ILE A 7 15.08 -0.61 2.95
N GLY A 8 15.47 0.06 1.86
CA GLY A 8 14.76 0.03 0.59
C GLY A 8 15.43 -0.94 -0.37
N ILE A 9 14.65 -1.82 -0.99
CA ILE A 9 15.13 -2.84 -1.93
C ILE A 9 14.35 -2.69 -3.24
N TRP A 10 15.07 -2.74 -4.36
CA TRP A 10 14.48 -2.84 -5.68
C TRP A 10 15.40 -3.66 -6.58
N ALA A 11 14.85 -4.22 -7.64
CA ALA A 11 15.58 -5.00 -8.64
C ALA A 11 15.42 -4.37 -10.02
N SER A 12 16.45 -4.50 -10.85
CA SER A 12 16.45 -4.08 -12.25
C SER A 12 16.77 -5.26 -13.17
N ALA A 13 16.09 -5.35 -14.31
CA ALA A 13 16.53 -6.18 -15.42
C ALA A 13 17.24 -5.30 -16.46
N ASN A 14 18.41 -5.74 -16.92
CA ASN A 14 19.23 -5.01 -17.88
C ASN A 14 19.47 -5.86 -19.14
N ARG A 15 19.57 -5.20 -20.30
CA ARG A 15 20.04 -5.82 -21.56
C ARG A 15 21.14 -4.98 -22.20
N ARG A 16 21.97 -5.60 -23.05
CA ARG A 16 22.95 -4.85 -23.86
C ARG A 16 22.23 -3.95 -24.87
N ALA A 17 22.74 -2.73 -25.06
CA ALA A 17 22.14 -1.71 -25.92
C ALA A 17 22.00 -2.14 -27.40
N ILE A 18 22.89 -3.01 -27.88
CA ILE A 18 22.91 -3.47 -29.27
C ILE A 18 22.75 -4.98 -29.32
N ARG A 19 21.77 -5.45 -30.09
CA ARG A 19 21.60 -6.85 -30.48
C ARG A 19 21.71 -6.98 -31.99
N LYS A 20 22.68 -7.76 -32.46
CA LYS A 20 22.89 -8.09 -33.87
C LYS A 20 22.38 -9.51 -34.14
N ILE A 21 21.37 -9.62 -34.99
CA ILE A 21 20.82 -10.92 -35.42
C ILE A 21 21.74 -11.48 -36.51
N ASN A 22 22.24 -12.70 -36.30
CA ASN A 22 23.11 -13.38 -37.24
C ASN A 22 22.30 -14.24 -38.22
N ASN A 23 22.76 -14.35 -39.46
CA ASN A 23 22.17 -15.28 -40.44
C ASN A 23 22.54 -16.74 -40.14
N GLY A 24 21.73 -17.68 -40.59
CA GLY A 24 22.04 -19.12 -40.55
C GLY A 24 21.79 -19.84 -39.23
N GLY A 25 20.98 -19.27 -38.33
CA GLY A 25 20.60 -19.91 -37.06
C GLY A 25 21.63 -19.75 -35.93
N ASN A 26 22.70 -18.99 -36.15
CA ASN A 26 23.67 -18.65 -35.11
C ASN A 26 23.01 -17.80 -34.01
N ALA A 27 23.48 -17.97 -32.77
CA ALA A 27 23.04 -17.13 -31.66
C ALA A 27 23.29 -15.64 -31.96
N PRO A 28 22.39 -14.73 -31.56
CA PRO A 28 22.57 -13.30 -31.73
C PRO A 28 23.77 -12.78 -30.92
N GLU A 29 24.46 -11.78 -31.46
CA GLU A 29 25.57 -11.07 -30.81
C GLU A 29 25.05 -9.87 -30.02
N GLU A 30 25.49 -9.71 -28.77
CA GLU A 30 25.10 -8.61 -27.88
C GLU A 30 26.31 -7.75 -27.52
N SER A 31 26.19 -6.43 -27.62
CA SER A 31 27.29 -5.48 -27.38
C SER A 31 26.81 -4.11 -26.89
N GLY A 32 27.74 -3.23 -26.51
CA GLY A 32 27.44 -1.90 -25.96
C GLY A 32 27.14 -1.90 -24.46
N GLU A 33 26.71 -0.78 -23.91
CA GLU A 33 26.41 -0.62 -22.48
C GLU A 33 25.19 -1.44 -22.04
N TRP A 34 25.13 -1.77 -20.74
CA TRP A 34 23.93 -2.32 -20.13
C TRP A 34 22.89 -1.21 -19.94
N VAL A 35 21.67 -1.50 -20.34
CA VAL A 35 20.55 -0.56 -20.27
C VAL A 35 19.41 -1.24 -19.52
N GLN A 36 18.86 -0.54 -18.54
CA GLN A 36 17.70 -1.00 -17.80
C GLN A 36 16.49 -1.11 -18.73
N VAL A 37 15.77 -2.22 -18.62
CA VAL A 37 14.53 -2.47 -19.37
C VAL A 37 13.34 -2.77 -18.50
N SER A 38 13.58 -3.04 -17.21
CA SER A 38 12.53 -3.21 -16.22
C SER A 38 13.08 -2.92 -14.83
N ARG A 39 12.19 -2.50 -13.95
CA ARG A 39 12.42 -2.40 -12.51
C ARG A 39 11.29 -3.03 -11.73
N LEU A 40 11.56 -3.47 -10.52
CA LEU A 40 10.57 -3.92 -9.56
C LEU A 40 10.98 -3.47 -8.16
N GLY A 41 10.14 -2.64 -7.52
CA GLY A 41 10.29 -2.22 -6.14
C GLY A 41 9.15 -2.76 -5.29
N MET A 42 8.20 -1.89 -4.98
CA MET A 42 6.96 -2.26 -4.33
C MET A 42 6.11 -3.14 -5.28
N PRO A 43 5.63 -4.30 -4.79
CA PRO A 43 4.66 -5.11 -5.51
C PRO A 43 3.53 -4.31 -6.17
N LEU A 44 3.10 -4.76 -7.34
CA LEU A 44 1.93 -4.27 -8.09
C LEU A 44 1.95 -2.79 -8.50
N THR A 45 3.01 -2.04 -8.21
CA THR A 45 3.18 -0.67 -8.71
C THR A 45 3.22 -0.66 -10.24
N ASN A 46 4.01 -1.55 -10.85
CA ASN A 46 4.08 -1.66 -12.32
C ASN A 46 2.80 -2.24 -12.93
N GLU A 47 2.15 -3.14 -12.20
CA GLU A 47 1.05 -3.96 -12.70
C GLU A 47 -0.26 -3.16 -12.68
N VAL A 48 -0.54 -2.49 -11.56
CA VAL A 48 -1.84 -1.90 -11.20
C VAL A 48 -1.81 -0.38 -11.17
N VAL A 49 -0.74 0.23 -10.67
CA VAL A 49 -0.69 1.70 -10.48
C VAL A 49 -0.28 2.40 -11.77
N ILE A 50 0.81 1.96 -12.40
CA ILE A 50 1.34 2.61 -13.60
C ILE A 50 0.51 2.19 -14.83
N PRO A 51 -0.12 3.12 -15.57
CA PRO A 51 -0.89 2.79 -16.76
C PRO A 51 -0.04 2.21 -17.88
N LEU A 52 -0.64 1.35 -18.71
CA LEU A 52 0.04 0.63 -19.79
C LEU A 52 0.87 1.55 -20.70
N GLY A 53 0.34 2.72 -21.08
CA GLY A 53 1.02 3.68 -21.95
C GLY A 53 2.28 4.32 -21.35
N PHE A 54 2.50 4.16 -20.04
CA PHE A 54 3.65 4.71 -19.31
C PHE A 54 4.57 3.62 -18.75
N LYS A 55 4.19 2.34 -18.85
CA LYS A 55 4.96 1.21 -18.27
C LYS A 55 6.38 1.13 -18.81
N ASP A 56 6.57 1.26 -20.12
CA ASP A 56 7.92 1.20 -20.72
C ASP A 56 8.83 2.32 -20.18
N ARG A 57 8.30 3.55 -20.09
CA ARG A 57 9.06 4.68 -19.57
C ARG A 57 9.38 4.51 -18.09
N TRP A 58 8.40 4.08 -17.29
CA TRP A 58 8.61 3.77 -15.87
C TRP A 58 9.67 2.68 -15.66
N ASN A 59 9.59 1.60 -16.44
CA ASN A 59 10.54 0.49 -16.40
C ASN A 59 11.98 0.86 -16.80
N PHE A 60 12.14 1.92 -17.59
CA PHE A 60 13.45 2.40 -18.03
C PHE A 60 14.14 3.34 -17.02
N MET A 61 13.38 3.93 -16.09
CA MET A 61 13.89 4.87 -15.09
C MET A 61 14.35 4.17 -13.81
N THR A 62 15.33 4.74 -13.12
CA THR A 62 15.71 4.23 -11.79
C THR A 62 14.81 4.84 -10.69
N PRO A 63 14.50 4.13 -9.58
CA PRO A 63 13.67 4.67 -8.49
C PRO A 63 14.18 5.99 -7.91
N TYR A 64 15.47 6.30 -8.03
CA TYR A 64 16.04 7.58 -7.60
C TYR A 64 15.57 8.78 -8.44
N GLU A 65 14.99 8.54 -9.62
CA GLU A 65 14.46 9.58 -10.51
C GLU A 65 12.97 9.86 -10.26
N ASP A 66 12.29 9.05 -9.44
CA ASP A 66 10.83 9.11 -9.27
C ASP A 66 10.37 10.48 -8.75
N LEU A 67 11.01 11.00 -7.70
CA LEU A 67 10.68 12.32 -7.13
C LEU A 67 10.83 13.44 -8.17
N SER A 68 11.86 13.37 -9.01
CA SER A 68 12.07 14.38 -10.07
C SER A 68 11.04 14.29 -11.20
N ASN A 69 10.33 13.17 -11.31
CA ASN A 69 9.31 12.91 -12.32
C ASN A 69 7.89 12.85 -11.73
N LEU A 70 7.65 13.36 -10.52
CA LEU A 70 6.32 13.36 -9.89
C LEU A 70 5.23 13.97 -10.76
N ALA A 71 5.54 15.02 -11.50
CA ALA A 71 4.58 15.64 -12.41
C ALA A 71 4.05 14.66 -13.49
N ALA A 72 4.83 13.65 -13.85
CA ALA A 72 4.44 12.62 -14.81
C ALA A 72 3.77 11.41 -14.16
N TYR A 73 4.18 11.01 -12.94
CA TYR A 73 3.77 9.73 -12.35
C TYR A 73 2.97 9.83 -11.05
N GLY A 74 3.09 10.93 -10.30
CA GLY A 74 2.38 11.11 -9.03
C GLY A 74 0.86 11.00 -9.20
N ASN A 75 0.33 11.51 -10.32
CA ASN A 75 -1.09 11.42 -10.61
C ASN A 75 -1.63 9.97 -10.66
N PHE A 76 -0.81 8.99 -11.01
CA PHE A 76 -1.24 7.59 -11.05
C PHE A 76 -1.45 6.99 -9.66
N PHE A 77 -0.75 7.51 -8.65
CA PHE A 77 -0.99 7.11 -7.25
C PHE A 77 -2.10 7.93 -6.60
N TYR A 78 -2.25 9.20 -6.99
CA TYR A 78 -3.26 10.09 -6.43
C TYR A 78 -4.67 9.79 -6.98
N ASN A 79 -4.73 9.28 -8.20
CA ASN A 79 -5.95 8.94 -8.94
C ASN A 79 -5.77 7.61 -9.69
N PRO A 80 -5.59 6.46 -9.00
CA PRO A 80 -5.29 5.20 -9.66
C PRO A 80 -6.47 4.71 -10.49
N GLU A 81 -6.20 4.05 -11.62
CA GLU A 81 -7.25 3.51 -12.49
C GLU A 81 -8.14 2.49 -11.76
N LEU A 82 -7.54 1.68 -10.89
CA LEU A 82 -8.26 0.70 -10.06
C LEU A 82 -9.34 1.34 -9.18
N ALA A 83 -9.11 2.57 -8.69
CA ALA A 83 -10.10 3.29 -7.88
C ALA A 83 -11.40 3.62 -8.65
N LEU A 84 -11.34 3.73 -9.99
CA LEU A 84 -12.54 3.99 -10.79
C LEU A 84 -13.55 2.83 -10.72
N TYR A 85 -13.08 1.60 -10.44
CA TYR A 85 -13.92 0.42 -10.25
C TYR A 85 -14.42 0.24 -8.82
N MET A 86 -14.03 1.12 -7.90
CA MET A 86 -14.49 1.18 -6.51
C MET A 86 -15.29 2.47 -6.23
N ASP A 87 -15.61 3.22 -7.27
CA ASP A 87 -16.44 4.42 -7.23
C ASP A 87 -17.74 4.17 -8.02
N ASP A 88 -18.87 4.12 -7.29
CA ASP A 88 -20.19 3.89 -7.89
C ASP A 88 -20.64 5.02 -8.83
N SER A 89 -20.03 6.21 -8.75
CA SER A 89 -20.28 7.29 -9.72
C SER A 89 -19.53 7.12 -11.05
N GLN A 90 -18.62 6.14 -11.12
CA GLN A 90 -17.80 5.82 -12.29
C GLN A 90 -18.11 4.39 -12.77
N PHE A 91 -17.22 3.43 -12.49
CA PHE A 91 -17.32 2.03 -12.94
C PHE A 91 -17.55 1.05 -11.79
N GLY A 92 -17.98 1.51 -10.60
CA GLY A 92 -18.21 0.67 -9.42
C GLY A 92 -19.13 -0.54 -9.62
N GLY A 93 -20.05 -0.45 -10.59
CA GLY A 93 -20.94 -1.55 -10.98
C GLY A 93 -20.40 -2.49 -12.07
N ALA A 94 -19.28 -2.16 -12.71
CA ALA A 94 -18.75 -2.89 -13.86
C ALA A 94 -18.09 -4.23 -13.47
N VAL A 95 -17.54 -4.31 -12.26
CA VAL A 95 -16.86 -5.51 -11.73
C VAL A 95 -17.59 -5.97 -10.47
N PRO A 96 -18.56 -6.91 -10.57
CA PRO A 96 -19.36 -7.36 -9.43
C PRO A 96 -18.54 -7.88 -8.25
N ALA A 97 -17.37 -8.47 -8.51
CA ALA A 97 -16.45 -8.94 -7.49
C ALA A 97 -15.99 -7.81 -6.54
N PHE A 98 -15.90 -6.57 -7.02
CA PHE A 98 -15.48 -5.42 -6.20
C PHE A 98 -16.62 -4.75 -5.45
N LYS A 99 -17.85 -5.30 -5.46
CA LYS A 99 -19.02 -4.67 -4.82
C LYS A 99 -18.80 -4.30 -3.34
N GLY A 100 -18.00 -5.07 -2.60
CA GLY A 100 -17.66 -4.81 -1.20
C GLY A 100 -16.61 -3.71 -0.97
N LEU A 101 -15.93 -3.26 -2.02
CA LEU A 101 -14.84 -2.28 -1.96
C LEU A 101 -15.33 -0.92 -2.47
N ARG A 102 -15.46 0.07 -1.59
CA ARG A 102 -15.96 1.41 -1.95
C ARG A 102 -15.15 2.51 -1.31
N ILE A 103 -14.72 3.49 -2.10
CA ILE A 103 -13.92 4.61 -1.62
C ILE A 103 -14.82 5.58 -0.85
N GLN A 104 -14.31 6.13 0.25
CA GLN A 104 -14.98 7.16 1.03
C GLN A 104 -15.26 8.39 0.17
N SER A 105 -16.53 8.76 0.01
CA SER A 105 -16.97 9.98 -0.68
C SER A 105 -17.27 11.13 0.28
N LYS A 106 -17.41 10.82 1.58
CA LYS A 106 -17.85 11.78 2.60
C LYS A 106 -17.27 11.44 3.97
N SER A 107 -16.00 11.08 4.02
CA SER A 107 -15.31 10.81 5.27
C SER A 107 -15.36 12.03 6.19
N LEU A 108 -15.69 11.80 7.47
CA LEU A 108 -15.94 12.85 8.47
C LEU A 108 -16.91 13.94 7.98
N GLY A 109 -17.87 13.57 7.13
CA GLY A 109 -18.93 14.44 6.63
C GLY A 109 -18.56 15.36 5.47
N SER A 110 -17.28 15.45 5.07
CA SER A 110 -16.84 16.45 4.08
C SER A 110 -15.69 16.06 3.16
N PHE A 111 -14.89 15.05 3.51
CA PHE A 111 -13.71 14.68 2.72
C PHE A 111 -14.03 13.57 1.72
N ASP A 112 -13.82 13.87 0.44
CA ASP A 112 -14.08 12.96 -0.68
C ASP A 112 -12.75 12.45 -1.25
N PHE A 113 -12.54 11.14 -1.17
CA PHE A 113 -11.30 10.49 -1.60
C PHE A 113 -11.40 9.84 -2.98
N ARG A 114 -12.52 9.99 -3.69
CA ARG A 114 -12.69 9.46 -5.05
C ARG A 114 -11.85 10.24 -6.04
N ASN A 115 -11.48 9.62 -7.15
CA ASN A 115 -10.58 10.22 -8.14
C ASN A 115 -11.05 11.60 -8.61
N GLY A 116 -10.14 12.57 -8.67
CA GLY A 116 -10.38 13.94 -9.10
C GLY A 116 -10.93 14.86 -8.00
N HIS A 117 -11.29 14.34 -6.83
CA HIS A 117 -11.71 15.13 -5.67
C HIS A 117 -10.53 15.59 -4.81
N ASP A 118 -10.77 16.55 -3.91
CA ASP A 118 -9.69 17.20 -3.16
C ASP A 118 -9.13 16.38 -2.00
N GLY A 119 -9.83 15.34 -1.52
CA GLY A 119 -9.44 14.62 -0.31
C GLY A 119 -9.17 15.58 0.84
N LEU A 120 -7.95 15.58 1.37
CA LEU A 120 -7.52 16.48 2.45
C LEU A 120 -6.90 17.80 1.97
N TYR A 121 -6.81 18.06 0.66
CA TYR A 121 -6.09 19.23 0.12
C TYR A 121 -6.66 20.57 0.63
N GLY A 122 -7.96 20.64 0.92
CA GLY A 122 -8.58 21.83 1.53
C GLY A 122 -8.02 22.22 2.91
N LEU A 123 -7.26 21.34 3.58
CA LEU A 123 -6.56 21.64 4.83
C LEU A 123 -5.20 22.32 4.62
N LYS A 124 -4.69 22.42 3.39
CA LYS A 124 -3.35 22.96 3.12
C LYS A 124 -3.19 24.37 3.72
N GLY A 125 -2.11 24.55 4.49
CA GLY A 125 -1.82 25.81 5.19
C GLY A 125 -2.61 26.04 6.49
N ASN A 126 -3.48 25.10 6.90
CA ASN A 126 -4.18 25.17 8.17
C ASN A 126 -3.20 24.94 9.35
N ALA A 127 -3.28 25.78 10.39
CA ALA A 127 -2.45 25.67 11.58
C ALA A 127 -2.59 24.32 12.32
N ALA A 128 -3.71 23.61 12.15
CA ALA A 128 -3.92 22.27 12.70
C ALA A 128 -2.97 21.21 12.10
N LEU A 129 -2.34 21.49 10.95
CA LEU A 129 -1.36 20.58 10.35
C LEU A 129 0.04 20.71 10.97
N ALA A 130 0.31 21.74 11.77
CA ALA A 130 1.66 22.03 12.27
C ALA A 130 2.26 20.82 13.02
N GLY A 131 3.45 20.38 12.60
CA GLY A 131 4.17 19.25 13.17
C GLY A 131 3.61 17.87 12.80
N THR A 132 2.57 17.80 11.98
CA THR A 132 2.07 16.55 11.39
C THR A 132 2.84 16.20 10.12
N ALA A 133 2.64 15.01 9.58
CA ALA A 133 3.17 14.62 8.29
C ALA A 133 2.60 15.45 7.12
N LEU A 134 1.42 16.05 7.29
CA LEU A 134 0.79 16.92 6.29
C LEU A 134 1.33 18.36 6.32
N ASP A 135 2.25 18.67 7.23
CA ASP A 135 2.90 19.97 7.32
C ASP A 135 3.94 20.14 6.20
N ASP A 136 3.80 21.23 5.42
CA ASP A 136 4.77 21.61 4.40
C ASP A 136 6.17 21.85 5.01
N ALA A 137 6.27 22.22 6.29
CA ALA A 137 7.56 22.38 6.96
C ALA A 137 8.25 21.05 7.29
N VAL A 138 7.52 19.93 7.30
CA VAL A 138 8.05 18.60 7.65
C VAL A 138 8.33 17.77 6.39
N PHE A 139 7.34 17.62 5.50
CA PHE A 139 7.47 16.79 4.28
C PHE A 139 7.29 17.59 2.98
N GLY A 140 7.31 18.93 3.04
CA GLY A 140 7.03 19.75 1.87
C GLY A 140 5.62 19.49 1.35
N THR A 141 5.43 19.65 0.04
CA THR A 141 4.14 19.45 -0.59
C THR A 141 3.87 18.00 -0.99
N LEU A 142 4.60 17.02 -0.43
CA LEU A 142 4.57 15.63 -0.88
C LEU A 142 3.19 14.96 -0.70
N LEU A 143 2.53 15.25 0.43
CA LEU A 143 1.27 14.63 0.81
C LEU A 143 0.04 15.50 0.54
N LEU A 144 0.22 16.81 0.33
CA LEU A 144 -0.82 17.74 -0.12
C LEU A 144 -0.29 18.53 -1.34
N PRO A 145 -0.07 17.86 -2.49
CA PRO A 145 0.61 18.45 -3.64
C PRO A 145 -0.26 19.43 -4.43
N ALA A 146 -1.53 19.08 -4.66
CA ALA A 146 -2.47 19.87 -5.45
C ALA A 146 -3.92 19.45 -5.17
N ALA A 147 -4.87 20.31 -5.56
CA ALA A 147 -6.28 19.96 -5.67
C ALA A 147 -6.47 18.76 -6.62
N GLY A 148 -7.54 17.99 -6.43
CA GLY A 148 -7.79 16.78 -7.22
C GLY A 148 -6.77 15.64 -7.02
N SER A 149 -6.02 15.64 -5.92
CA SER A 149 -5.04 14.59 -5.57
C SER A 149 -5.43 13.83 -4.29
N PRO A 150 -6.59 13.16 -4.26
CA PRO A 150 -7.22 12.68 -3.04
C PRO A 150 -6.41 11.59 -2.36
N ARG A 151 -5.80 10.68 -3.13
CA ARG A 151 -5.07 9.51 -2.63
C ARG A 151 -3.58 9.77 -2.35
N SER A 152 -3.17 11.04 -2.38
CA SER A 152 -1.81 11.46 -2.02
C SER A 152 -1.49 11.24 -0.53
N VAL A 153 -2.52 11.14 0.32
CA VAL A 153 -2.35 10.99 1.76
C VAL A 153 -2.38 9.54 2.25
N ASP A 154 -2.76 8.56 1.42
CA ASP A 154 -2.85 7.16 1.83
C ASP A 154 -2.13 6.20 0.87
N LEU A 155 -2.51 6.16 -0.40
CA LEU A 155 -1.93 5.21 -1.36
C LEU A 155 -0.49 5.57 -1.72
N TRP A 156 -0.22 6.87 -1.88
CA TRP A 156 1.13 7.34 -2.13
C TRP A 156 2.13 6.93 -1.04
N PRO A 157 1.89 7.18 0.27
CA PRO A 157 2.81 6.70 1.30
C PRO A 157 2.79 5.17 1.47
N ILE A 158 1.65 4.50 1.35
CA ILE A 158 1.58 3.04 1.52
C ILE A 158 2.34 2.30 0.41
N PHE A 159 2.25 2.78 -0.85
CA PHE A 159 2.83 2.10 -2.01
C PHE A 159 4.06 2.73 -2.60
N HIS A 160 4.39 3.99 -2.30
CA HIS A 160 5.49 4.68 -2.97
C HIS A 160 6.56 5.24 -2.06
N THR A 161 6.25 6.11 -1.09
CA THR A 161 7.30 6.78 -0.27
C THR A 161 7.61 6.07 1.03
N GLY A 162 6.73 5.16 1.46
CA GLY A 162 6.68 4.64 2.81
C GLY A 162 5.90 5.58 3.74
N VAL A 163 5.46 5.03 4.86
CA VAL A 163 4.61 5.67 5.85
C VAL A 163 5.44 6.07 7.06
N PRO A 164 5.46 7.36 7.46
CA PRO A 164 6.16 7.79 8.67
C PRO A 164 5.32 7.47 9.91
N ASN A 165 5.97 7.26 11.06
CA ASN A 165 5.26 7.20 12.34
C ASN A 165 4.99 8.61 12.90
N LEU A 166 4.12 9.36 12.23
CA LEU A 166 3.71 10.72 12.59
C LEU A 166 2.22 10.88 12.33
N PRO A 167 1.50 11.78 13.03
CA PRO A 167 0.12 12.09 12.66
C PRO A 167 0.00 12.51 11.19
N PRO A 168 -1.01 12.06 10.43
CA PRO A 168 -2.13 11.22 10.87
C PRO A 168 -1.83 9.71 10.81
N TYR A 169 -0.64 9.24 10.42
CA TYR A 169 -0.33 7.83 10.15
C TYR A 169 -0.22 6.89 11.36
N GLN A 170 -0.65 7.34 12.54
CA GLN A 170 -0.84 6.49 13.71
C GLN A 170 -2.27 5.97 13.74
N LEU A 171 -2.51 4.82 14.39
CA LEU A 171 -3.85 4.25 14.49
C LEU A 171 -4.79 5.22 15.20
N ALA A 172 -6.08 5.15 14.86
CA ALA A 172 -7.12 5.99 15.47
C ALA A 172 -7.25 5.81 17.01
N THR A 173 -6.74 4.71 17.56
CA THR A 173 -6.61 4.48 19.00
C THR A 173 -5.86 5.63 19.68
N GLY A 174 -6.52 6.30 20.63
CA GLY A 174 -5.97 7.46 21.34
C GLY A 174 -6.26 8.82 20.74
N LYS A 175 -6.77 8.88 19.50
CA LYS A 175 -6.98 10.14 18.78
C LYS A 175 -8.25 10.90 19.18
N ASN A 176 -9.14 10.29 19.95
CA ASN A 176 -10.42 10.88 20.39
C ASN A 176 -11.23 11.51 19.24
N GLY A 177 -11.24 10.86 18.07
CA GLY A 177 -11.96 11.32 16.89
C GLY A 177 -11.27 12.39 16.04
N ASN A 178 -10.06 12.83 16.40
CA ASN A 178 -9.26 13.77 15.59
C ASN A 178 -8.13 13.04 14.85
N PRO A 179 -8.21 12.82 13.52
CA PRO A 179 -7.17 12.12 12.76
C PRO A 179 -5.77 12.75 12.85
N LEU A 180 -5.68 14.06 13.08
CA LEU A 180 -4.42 14.81 13.18
C LEU A 180 -3.81 14.73 14.59
N ALA A 181 -4.51 14.18 15.58
CA ALA A 181 -3.96 13.94 16.89
C ALA A 181 -2.98 12.75 16.88
N ALA A 182 -2.07 12.73 17.84
CA ALA A 182 -1.24 11.57 18.10
C ALA A 182 -2.13 10.37 18.48
N GLY A 183 -1.86 9.24 17.84
CA GLY A 183 -2.53 7.97 18.09
C GLY A 183 -1.51 6.88 18.42
N LYS A 184 -1.92 5.62 18.37
CA LYS A 184 -1.01 4.50 18.60
C LYS A 184 -0.03 4.31 17.43
N PRO A 185 1.28 4.29 17.68
CA PRO A 185 2.29 3.89 16.70
C PRO A 185 2.14 2.42 16.27
N PHE A 186 2.15 2.15 14.96
CA PHE A 186 2.06 0.77 14.42
C PHE A 186 2.80 0.53 13.11
N ILE A 187 3.10 1.59 12.35
CA ILE A 187 3.86 1.51 11.10
C ILE A 187 4.94 2.58 11.09
N ASN A 188 6.11 2.22 10.59
CA ASN A 188 7.15 3.16 10.19
C ASN A 188 8.02 2.48 9.14
N ASN A 189 7.83 2.82 7.88
CA ASN A 189 8.71 2.35 6.80
C ASN A 189 9.05 3.50 5.85
N PHE A 190 8.93 4.77 6.29
CA PHE A 190 9.28 5.90 5.45
C PHE A 190 10.74 5.85 4.99
N LEU A 191 10.97 6.10 3.69
CA LEU A 191 12.30 6.32 3.15
C LEU A 191 12.33 7.66 2.40
N PRO A 192 13.23 8.58 2.77
CA PRO A 192 13.25 9.94 2.21
C PRO A 192 13.69 10.00 0.74
N ASN A 193 14.20 8.90 0.18
CA ASN A 193 14.54 8.85 -1.24
C ASN A 193 13.31 8.93 -2.15
N GLY A 194 12.12 8.62 -1.63
CA GLY A 194 10.85 8.73 -2.34
C GLY A 194 10.85 8.02 -3.70
N GLY A 195 11.43 6.82 -3.76
CA GLY A 195 11.44 5.97 -4.95
C GLY A 195 10.66 4.69 -4.75
N ASP A 196 10.24 4.06 -5.85
CA ASP A 196 9.63 2.74 -5.86
C ASP A 196 10.60 1.66 -5.34
N MET A 197 10.45 1.30 -4.06
CA MET A 197 11.28 0.32 -3.36
C MET A 197 10.46 -0.45 -2.34
N LEU A 198 10.62 -1.77 -2.30
CA LEU A 198 10.12 -2.59 -1.21
C LEU A 198 10.85 -2.21 0.08
N ARG A 199 10.10 -1.86 1.11
CA ARG A 199 10.65 -1.30 2.34
C ARG A 199 10.60 -2.31 3.47
N LEU A 200 11.71 -2.48 4.14
CA LEU A 200 11.85 -3.37 5.29
C LEU A 200 12.33 -2.55 6.49
N ASN A 201 11.45 -2.33 7.47
CA ASN A 201 11.89 -1.82 8.77
C ASN A 201 12.35 -3.01 9.63
N MET A 202 13.66 -3.15 9.83
CA MET A 202 14.25 -4.24 10.61
C MET A 202 13.99 -4.13 12.12
N ALA A 203 13.61 -2.96 12.64
CA ALA A 203 13.26 -2.77 14.05
C ALA A 203 11.86 -3.27 14.41
N VAL A 204 11.03 -3.64 13.43
CA VAL A 204 9.80 -4.38 13.68
C VAL A 204 10.16 -5.84 13.90
N PRO A 205 9.79 -6.50 15.00
CA PRO A 205 10.07 -7.93 15.17
C PRO A 205 9.14 -8.78 14.29
N PRO A 206 9.59 -9.97 13.84
CA PRO A 206 8.76 -10.85 13.04
C PRO A 206 7.61 -11.43 13.86
N THR A 207 6.43 -11.57 13.25
CA THR A 207 5.31 -12.30 13.85
C THR A 207 5.57 -13.81 13.71
N PRO A 208 5.53 -14.58 14.81
CA PRO A 208 5.62 -16.03 14.73
C PRO A 208 4.49 -16.59 13.85
N ARG A 209 4.80 -17.54 12.95
CA ARG A 209 3.78 -18.16 12.09
C ARG A 209 2.79 -19.03 12.89
N SER A 210 3.17 -19.42 14.10
CA SER A 210 2.33 -20.13 15.06
C SER A 210 1.55 -19.18 15.99
N ASP A 211 1.70 -17.86 15.85
CA ASP A 211 0.91 -16.90 16.63
C ASP A 211 -0.58 -17.08 16.27
N PRO A 212 -1.48 -17.21 17.24
CA PRO A 212 -2.91 -17.39 16.96
C PRO A 212 -3.54 -16.21 16.20
N ASN A 213 -2.91 -15.04 16.22
CA ASN A 213 -3.34 -13.84 15.50
C ASN A 213 -2.54 -13.62 14.19
N PHE A 214 -1.71 -14.57 13.76
CA PHE A 214 -1.04 -14.48 12.47
C PHE A 214 -2.07 -14.42 11.33
N SER A 215 -1.83 -13.55 10.36
CA SER A 215 -2.71 -13.36 9.20
C SER A 215 -1.89 -12.92 7.98
N SER A 216 -2.26 -13.42 6.80
CA SER A 216 -1.71 -12.99 5.51
C SER A 216 -2.08 -11.54 5.13
N LEU A 217 -2.96 -10.87 5.88
CA LEU A 217 -3.38 -9.48 5.64
C LEU A 217 -2.41 -8.42 6.18
N GLY A 218 -1.26 -8.83 6.71
CA GLY A 218 -0.18 -7.90 7.08
C GLY A 218 -0.65 -6.76 7.97
N ILE A 219 -0.30 -5.55 7.55
CA ILE A 219 -0.58 -4.34 8.30
C ILE A 219 -2.09 -4.09 8.49
N VAL A 220 -2.96 -4.61 7.61
CA VAL A 220 -4.42 -4.47 7.73
C VAL A 220 -4.88 -5.22 8.98
N GLN A 221 -4.42 -6.45 9.19
CA GLN A 221 -4.75 -7.20 10.41
C GLN A 221 -4.15 -6.53 11.65
N ALA A 222 -2.93 -6.01 11.57
CA ALA A 222 -2.33 -5.26 12.68
C ALA A 222 -3.19 -4.02 13.05
N ALA A 223 -3.73 -3.30 12.06
CA ALA A 223 -4.65 -2.21 12.29
C ALA A 223 -5.97 -2.68 12.92
N VAL A 224 -6.56 -3.79 12.45
CA VAL A 224 -7.78 -4.37 13.05
C VAL A 224 -7.57 -4.70 14.53
N LEU A 225 -6.49 -5.40 14.88
CA LEU A 225 -6.15 -5.73 16.27
C LEU A 225 -5.92 -4.45 17.08
N GLY A 226 -5.14 -3.51 16.54
CA GLY A 226 -4.82 -2.24 17.20
C GLY A 226 -6.02 -1.31 17.41
N LEU A 227 -7.16 -1.56 16.75
CA LEU A 227 -8.40 -0.79 16.85
C LEU A 227 -9.52 -1.51 17.60
N THR A 228 -9.48 -2.84 17.71
CA THR A 228 -10.60 -3.64 18.27
C THR A 228 -10.22 -4.50 19.47
N ASP A 229 -8.96 -4.93 19.60
CA ASP A 229 -8.55 -5.79 20.71
C ASP A 229 -8.16 -4.95 21.94
N PRO A 230 -8.80 -5.18 23.12
CA PRO A 230 -8.46 -4.49 24.37
C PRO A 230 -6.98 -4.57 24.76
N ALA A 231 -6.26 -5.63 24.37
CA ALA A 231 -4.83 -5.77 24.64
C ALA A 231 -4.00 -4.64 24.01
N TYR A 232 -4.44 -4.14 22.86
CA TYR A 232 -3.79 -3.05 22.14
C TYR A 232 -4.53 -1.72 22.33
N THR A 233 -5.85 -1.70 22.46
CA THR A 233 -6.60 -0.43 22.57
C THR A 233 -6.53 0.26 23.94
N ALA A 234 -6.14 -0.45 25.00
CA ALA A 234 -6.11 0.08 26.37
C ALA A 234 -5.01 1.14 26.63
N SER A 235 -4.02 1.28 25.75
CA SER A 235 -2.95 2.27 25.84
C SER A 235 -2.63 2.86 24.47
N THR A 236 -2.02 4.05 24.41
CA THR A 236 -1.46 4.64 23.20
C THR A 236 0.03 4.33 23.00
N ASP A 237 0.65 3.63 23.96
CA ASP A 237 2.06 3.26 23.90
C ASP A 237 2.35 2.38 22.67
N LEU A 238 3.58 2.48 22.17
CA LEU A 238 4.10 1.56 21.17
C LEU A 238 4.11 0.15 21.76
N GLN A 239 3.44 -0.78 21.08
CA GLN A 239 3.41 -2.19 21.41
C GLN A 239 3.70 -3.00 20.15
N PHE A 240 4.19 -4.22 20.32
CA PHE A 240 4.20 -5.17 19.22
C PHE A 240 2.77 -5.69 19.01
N ILE A 241 2.18 -5.31 17.88
CA ILE A 241 0.93 -5.87 17.38
C ILE A 241 1.30 -6.92 16.33
N PRO A 242 0.76 -8.15 16.41
CA PRO A 242 0.96 -9.16 15.37
C PRO A 242 0.67 -8.61 13.97
N ASN A 243 1.49 -9.01 13.01
CA ASN A 243 1.44 -8.66 11.59
C ASN A 243 1.96 -7.27 11.20
N MET A 244 2.54 -6.48 12.12
CA MET A 244 3.26 -5.24 11.79
C MET A 244 4.47 -5.46 10.85
N ASP A 245 4.96 -6.70 10.75
CA ASP A 245 6.05 -7.13 9.88
C ASP A 245 5.58 -7.54 8.47
N GLY A 246 4.28 -7.54 8.20
CA GLY A 246 3.73 -7.81 6.87
C GLY A 246 3.64 -6.57 5.98
N PHE A 247 3.26 -6.80 4.72
CA PHE A 247 3.13 -5.80 3.69
C PHE A 247 2.34 -4.56 4.20
N PRO A 248 2.85 -3.33 3.97
CA PRO A 248 3.96 -2.95 3.08
C PRO A 248 5.38 -3.11 3.68
N ASN A 249 5.52 -3.68 4.87
CA ASN A 249 6.81 -4.08 5.41
C ASN A 249 7.20 -5.42 4.74
N GLY A 250 8.13 -5.39 3.78
CA GLY A 250 8.37 -6.46 2.81
C GLY A 250 9.04 -7.74 3.31
N ARG A 251 8.70 -8.21 4.52
CA ARG A 251 9.38 -9.35 5.18
C ARG A 251 8.75 -10.71 4.89
N ARG A 252 7.49 -10.76 4.46
CA ARG A 252 6.71 -12.00 4.41
C ARG A 252 6.35 -12.35 2.97
N LEU A 253 6.54 -13.62 2.62
CA LEU A 253 6.17 -14.17 1.32
C LEU A 253 4.72 -14.66 1.32
N GLU A 254 4.18 -14.89 2.53
CA GLU A 254 2.84 -15.43 2.78
C GLU A 254 1.73 -14.36 2.74
N ASP A 255 2.08 -13.10 2.50
CA ASP A 255 1.11 -12.00 2.50
C ASP A 255 0.28 -12.01 1.21
N ASP A 256 -1.04 -11.85 1.36
CA ASP A 256 -1.94 -11.65 0.23
C ASP A 256 -1.88 -10.17 -0.19
N VAL A 257 -0.78 -9.82 -0.86
CA VAL A 257 -0.50 -8.46 -1.30
C VAL A 257 -1.62 -7.94 -2.20
N THR A 258 -2.15 -8.77 -3.11
CA THR A 258 -3.25 -8.40 -4.00
C THR A 258 -4.49 -7.95 -3.21
N ARG A 259 -4.88 -8.72 -2.18
CA ARG A 259 -6.04 -8.35 -1.36
C ARG A 259 -5.78 -7.14 -0.49
N ILE A 260 -4.61 -7.06 0.15
CA ILE A 260 -4.24 -5.90 0.97
C ILE A 260 -4.32 -4.62 0.12
N GLU A 261 -3.86 -4.67 -1.12
CA GLU A 261 -3.92 -3.53 -2.04
C GLU A 261 -5.34 -3.18 -2.44
N LEU A 262 -6.16 -4.17 -2.80
CA LEU A 262 -7.56 -3.95 -3.12
C LEU A 262 -8.32 -3.32 -1.94
N GLN A 263 -8.04 -3.75 -0.70
CA GLN A 263 -8.59 -3.16 0.52
C GLN A 263 -8.05 -1.75 0.79
N ALA A 264 -6.76 -1.50 0.53
CA ALA A 264 -6.14 -0.18 0.65
C ALA A 264 -6.73 0.82 -0.35
N VAL A 265 -6.85 0.44 -1.63
CA VAL A 265 -7.56 1.24 -2.64
C VAL A 265 -9.03 1.42 -2.24
N GLY A 266 -9.66 0.40 -1.69
CA GLY A 266 -10.99 0.46 -1.10
C GLY A 266 -11.11 1.34 0.15
N GLY A 267 -10.01 1.89 0.68
CA GLY A 267 -10.02 2.92 1.73
C GLY A 267 -9.61 2.46 3.13
N VAL A 268 -9.18 1.21 3.33
CA VAL A 268 -8.88 0.69 4.67
C VAL A 268 -7.72 1.43 5.34
N ALA A 269 -6.75 1.92 4.54
CA ALA A 269 -5.63 2.72 5.02
C ALA A 269 -6.09 4.05 5.64
N LEU A 270 -7.08 4.71 5.04
CA LEU A 270 -7.73 5.92 5.56
C LEU A 270 -8.50 5.62 6.85
N ALA A 271 -9.27 4.52 6.87
CA ALA A 271 -10.02 4.12 8.04
C ALA A 271 -9.10 3.86 9.24
N ALA A 272 -7.97 3.17 9.02
CA ALA A 272 -7.00 2.86 10.09
C ALA A 272 -6.51 4.12 10.85
N ILE A 273 -6.42 5.26 10.16
CA ILE A 273 -5.94 6.53 10.71
C ILE A 273 -7.05 7.46 11.22
N GLY A 274 -8.31 7.03 11.15
CA GLY A 274 -9.47 7.77 11.66
C GLY A 274 -10.28 8.51 10.60
N LEU A 275 -9.99 8.29 9.31
CA LEU A 275 -10.79 8.78 8.19
C LEU A 275 -11.79 7.70 7.78
N TRP A 276 -12.85 7.61 8.56
CA TRP A 276 -13.85 6.53 8.49
C TRP A 276 -14.71 6.57 7.23
N TYR A 277 -15.37 5.44 6.96
CA TYR A 277 -16.32 5.28 5.85
C TYR A 277 -17.60 6.11 6.04
N ASP A 278 -18.30 6.33 4.93
CA ASP A 278 -19.40 7.30 4.80
C ASP A 278 -20.62 6.99 5.68
N ASP A 279 -20.78 5.74 6.14
CA ASP A 279 -21.83 5.30 7.06
C ASP A 279 -21.49 5.53 8.54
N TYR A 280 -20.29 6.05 8.83
CA TYR A 280 -19.91 6.54 10.16
C TYR A 280 -20.10 8.05 10.29
N VAL A 281 -21.01 8.45 11.17
CA VAL A 281 -21.24 9.85 11.53
C VAL A 281 -20.78 10.09 12.97
N PRO A 282 -19.72 10.90 13.20
CA PRO A 282 -19.24 11.20 14.55
C PRO A 282 -20.35 11.69 15.48
N GLY A 283 -20.43 11.10 16.67
CA GLY A 283 -21.45 11.43 17.67
C GLY A 283 -22.86 10.88 17.40
N GLN A 284 -23.09 10.20 16.27
CA GLN A 284 -24.37 9.55 15.95
C GLN A 284 -24.22 8.04 15.76
N THR A 285 -23.22 7.61 14.99
CA THR A 285 -22.93 6.19 14.81
C THR A 285 -22.15 5.66 16.02
N PRO A 286 -22.60 4.58 16.69
CA PRO A 286 -21.98 4.11 17.94
C PRO A 286 -20.53 3.63 17.79
N SER A 287 -20.15 3.14 16.61
CA SER A 287 -18.84 2.57 16.34
C SER A 287 -18.40 2.89 14.92
N PRO A 288 -17.11 3.19 14.67
CA PRO A 288 -16.55 3.30 13.32
C PRO A 288 -16.46 1.96 12.58
N VAL A 289 -16.67 0.83 13.28
CA VAL A 289 -16.76 -0.51 12.66
C VAL A 289 -18.14 -0.70 12.06
N THR A 290 -18.39 0.02 10.98
CA THR A 290 -19.66 0.04 10.26
C THR A 290 -19.71 -1.03 9.17
N ASN A 291 -20.88 -1.20 8.53
CA ASN A 291 -21.07 -2.23 7.51
C ASN A 291 -20.14 -2.00 6.30
N LEU A 292 -19.89 -0.75 5.91
CA LEU A 292 -18.94 -0.49 4.82
C LEU A 292 -17.52 -0.92 5.17
N LEU A 293 -17.03 -0.62 6.37
CA LEU A 293 -15.71 -1.09 6.81
C LEU A 293 -15.66 -2.61 6.89
N VAL A 294 -16.69 -3.25 7.46
CA VAL A 294 -16.77 -4.72 7.56
C VAL A 294 -16.75 -5.37 6.18
N ASN A 295 -17.49 -4.83 5.20
CA ASN A 295 -17.48 -5.35 3.83
C ASN A 295 -16.09 -5.31 3.19
N VAL A 296 -15.33 -4.23 3.43
CA VAL A 296 -13.95 -4.12 2.94
C VAL A 296 -13.05 -5.13 3.64
N LEU A 297 -13.13 -5.26 4.96
CA LEU A 297 -12.31 -6.19 5.73
C LEU A 297 -12.61 -7.67 5.41
N GLN A 298 -13.85 -7.99 5.07
CA GLN A 298 -14.29 -9.33 4.68
C GLN A 298 -14.10 -9.64 3.19
N TYR A 299 -13.62 -8.68 2.40
CA TYR A 299 -13.33 -8.91 0.99
C TYR A 299 -12.33 -10.05 0.81
N SER A 300 -12.59 -10.91 -0.17
CA SER A 300 -11.74 -12.03 -0.57
C SER A 300 -11.60 -12.05 -2.08
N THR A 301 -10.41 -12.41 -2.56
CA THR A 301 -10.12 -12.65 -3.97
C THR A 301 -10.50 -14.07 -4.40
N GLY A 302 -10.91 -14.92 -3.45
CA GLY A 302 -11.08 -16.37 -3.63
C GLY A 302 -9.78 -17.17 -3.58
N VAL A 303 -8.62 -16.50 -3.53
CA VAL A 303 -7.30 -17.13 -3.43
C VAL A 303 -6.74 -16.86 -2.04
N GLU A 304 -6.81 -17.86 -1.16
CA GLU A 304 -6.52 -17.71 0.28
C GLU A 304 -5.19 -18.35 0.70
N ALA A 305 -4.61 -19.18 -0.16
CA ALA A 305 -3.37 -19.88 0.11
C ALA A 305 -2.57 -20.07 -1.18
N ASN A 306 -1.28 -20.33 -1.03
CA ASN A 306 -0.49 -20.82 -2.15
C ASN A 306 -0.88 -22.27 -2.44
N ASP A 307 -0.95 -22.60 -3.72
CA ASP A 307 -1.17 -23.94 -4.23
C ASP A 307 -0.13 -24.95 -3.70
N ALA A 308 1.12 -24.51 -3.49
CA ALA A 308 2.18 -25.28 -2.88
C ALA A 308 2.75 -24.60 -1.61
N PRO A 309 3.07 -25.38 -0.56
CA PRO A 309 3.65 -24.84 0.66
C PRO A 309 5.07 -24.32 0.43
N PHE A 310 5.43 -23.25 1.14
CA PHE A 310 6.81 -22.76 1.18
C PHE A 310 7.78 -23.83 1.72
N GLY A 311 8.99 -23.85 1.16
CA GLY A 311 10.06 -24.71 1.64
C GLY A 311 10.58 -24.27 3.01
N ALA A 312 11.09 -25.22 3.80
CA ALA A 312 11.68 -24.92 5.12
C ALA A 312 13.12 -24.35 5.05
N THR A 313 13.70 -24.26 3.85
CA THR A 313 15.07 -23.78 3.62
C THR A 313 15.12 -22.82 2.45
N PHE A 314 16.08 -21.90 2.46
CA PHE A 314 16.29 -20.92 1.40
C PHE A 314 16.36 -21.60 0.02
N PRO A 315 15.66 -21.08 -1.02
CA PRO A 315 15.00 -19.77 -1.09
C PRO A 315 13.56 -19.71 -0.52
N TYR A 316 13.13 -20.72 0.22
CA TYR A 316 11.80 -20.84 0.83
C TYR A 316 10.62 -20.91 -0.15
N LEU A 317 10.83 -20.69 -1.45
CA LEU A 317 9.82 -20.86 -2.49
C LEU A 317 9.56 -22.33 -2.81
N ALA A 318 8.31 -22.65 -3.13
CA ALA A 318 7.96 -23.96 -3.68
C ALA A 318 8.59 -24.15 -5.06
N ALA A 319 8.93 -25.39 -5.40
CA ALA A 319 9.32 -25.73 -6.77
C ALA A 319 8.10 -25.66 -7.70
N PRO A 320 8.26 -25.25 -8.97
CA PRO A 320 7.16 -25.26 -9.92
C PRO A 320 6.54 -26.65 -10.04
N TRP A 321 5.22 -26.71 -10.21
CA TRP A 321 4.53 -27.96 -10.52
C TRP A 321 5.14 -28.61 -11.76
N ARG A 322 5.34 -29.93 -11.70
CA ARG A 322 5.69 -30.70 -12.89
C ARG A 322 4.51 -30.64 -13.85
N GLY A 323 4.75 -30.56 -15.15
CA GLY A 323 3.68 -30.47 -16.16
C GLY A 323 2.68 -31.64 -16.19
N THR A 324 2.91 -32.72 -15.42
CA THR A 324 2.02 -33.87 -15.27
C THR A 324 1.37 -33.97 -13.88
N GLU A 325 1.73 -33.11 -12.93
CA GLU A 325 1.12 -33.03 -11.61
C GLU A 325 0.13 -31.86 -11.62
N THR A 326 -1.14 -32.16 -11.43
CA THR A 326 -2.14 -31.16 -11.04
C THR A 326 -2.35 -31.31 -9.54
N GLY A 327 -2.22 -30.21 -8.79
CA GLY A 327 -2.65 -30.17 -7.40
C GLY A 327 -4.11 -30.60 -7.24
N VAL A 328 -4.50 -30.98 -6.03
CA VAL A 328 -5.92 -31.22 -5.72
C VAL A 328 -6.68 -29.93 -6.05
N PRO A 329 -7.77 -29.97 -6.85
CA PRO A 329 -8.54 -28.76 -7.14
C PRO A 329 -9.01 -28.12 -5.83
N GLU A 330 -8.79 -26.81 -5.67
CA GLU A 330 -9.48 -26.05 -4.63
C GLU A 330 -10.98 -26.02 -4.98
N GLU A 331 -11.82 -26.63 -4.13
CA GLU A 331 -13.29 -26.56 -4.19
C GLU A 331 -13.81 -25.30 -3.49
#